data_AF-A0A292IHV3-F1
#
_entry.id   AF-A0A292IHV3-F1
#
_cell.length_a   1.000
_cell.length_b   1.000
_cell.length_c   1.000
_cell.angle_alpha   90.00
_cell.angle_beta   90.00
_cell.angle_gamma   90.00
#
_symmetry.space_group_name_H-M   'P 1'
#
loop_
_entity.id
_entity.type
_entity.pdbx_description
1 polymer ?
#
loop_
_entity_poly.entity_id
_entity_poly.type
_entity_poly.pdbx_seq_one_letter_code
_entity_poly.pdbx_strand_id
1 'polypeptide(L)'
;MAKKDNDSKFQKLVLEQLKELTENAKKTNQNVQSIKTDLKKEIDNNKNELKKEIDKTNQKVDKLNQKIDNNKVELKKEIDKTNQKVDKLDRKVDKLDQKVDNNKVELKKEIDKTNQKVDKLDQKVDDGNAAINARIDSYHLNPDLPPPPPVQKLYKLMKNIVLSHIDTSWNQHKLELLIKQIYQDFSHLKKNKIGYVQFRVVPNKMEFVKKYLETIEFRKDYQYFIDNEIDE
;
A
#
# COMPACT_ATOMS: atom_id res chain seq x y z
N MET A 1 -17.90 -131.45 -61.21
CA MET A 1 -17.65 -131.23 -59.77
C MET A 1 -16.90 -129.92 -59.49
N ALA A 2 -15.78 -129.61 -60.18
CA ALA A 2 -14.95 -128.43 -59.90
C ALA A 2 -15.64 -127.04 -59.91
N LYS A 3 -16.65 -126.82 -60.77
CA LYS A 3 -17.36 -125.52 -60.88
C LYS A 3 -18.17 -125.18 -59.63
N LYS A 4 -18.81 -126.19 -59.01
CA LYS A 4 -19.63 -126.06 -57.81
C LYS A 4 -18.79 -125.75 -56.55
N ASP A 5 -17.55 -126.24 -56.53
CA ASP A 5 -16.61 -126.04 -55.42
C ASP A 5 -15.98 -124.64 -55.42
N ASN A 6 -15.71 -124.08 -56.60
CA ASN A 6 -15.26 -122.70 -56.75
C ASN A 6 -16.35 -121.68 -56.36
N ASP A 7 -17.61 -121.91 -56.72
CA ASP A 7 -18.74 -121.06 -56.34
C ASP A 7 -18.94 -121.02 -54.82
N SER A 8 -18.78 -122.17 -54.14
CA SER A 8 -18.86 -122.28 -52.68
C SER A 8 -17.75 -121.49 -51.97
N LYS A 9 -16.50 -121.59 -52.45
CA LYS A 9 -15.37 -120.79 -51.93
C LYS A 9 -15.59 -119.29 -52.11
N PHE A 10 -16.09 -118.87 -53.27
CA PHE A 10 -16.40 -117.47 -53.54
C PHE A 10 -17.50 -116.94 -52.61
N GLN A 11 -18.61 -117.67 -52.46
CA GLN A 11 -19.69 -117.31 -51.53
C GLN A 11 -19.18 -117.18 -50.08
N LYS A 12 -18.31 -118.09 -49.63
CA LYS A 12 -17.71 -118.02 -48.30
C LYS A 12 -16.85 -116.77 -48.10
N LEU A 13 -16.01 -116.42 -49.09
CA LEU A 13 -15.19 -115.21 -49.06
C LEU A 13 -16.05 -113.93 -48.98
N VAL A 14 -17.11 -113.86 -49.79
CA VAL A 14 -18.06 -112.74 -49.78
C VAL A 14 -18.75 -112.61 -48.42
N LEU A 15 -19.17 -113.74 -47.83
CA LEU A 15 -19.76 -113.76 -46.49
C LEU A 15 -18.80 -113.26 -45.41
N GLU A 16 -17.52 -113.62 -45.48
CA GLU A 16 -16.48 -113.15 -44.56
C GLU A 16 -16.30 -111.62 -44.66
N GLN A 17 -16.19 -111.09 -45.88
CA GLN A 17 -16.06 -109.64 -46.11
C GLN A 17 -17.33 -108.87 -45.69
N LEU A 18 -18.53 -109.41 -45.92
CA LEU A 18 -19.77 -108.79 -45.46
C LEU A 18 -19.86 -108.73 -43.93
N LYS A 19 -19.38 -109.76 -43.23
CA LYS A 19 -19.28 -109.75 -41.76
C LYS A 19 -18.30 -108.69 -41.28
N GLU A 20 -17.12 -108.61 -41.90
CA GLU A 20 -16.11 -107.60 -41.57
C GLU A 20 -16.62 -106.17 -41.80
N LEU A 21 -17.26 -105.91 -42.95
CA LEU A 21 -17.92 -104.65 -43.26
C LEU A 21 -19.00 -104.29 -42.24
N THR A 22 -19.82 -105.26 -41.84
CA THR A 22 -20.87 -105.07 -40.82
C THR A 22 -20.26 -104.67 -39.47
N GLU A 23 -19.16 -105.32 -39.07
CA GLU A 23 -18.50 -105.02 -37.80
C GLU A 23 -17.80 -103.65 -37.84
N ASN A 24 -17.17 -103.30 -38.96
CA ASN A 24 -16.58 -101.98 -39.17
C ASN A 24 -17.66 -100.87 -39.17
N ALA A 25 -18.83 -101.12 -39.76
CA ALA A 25 -19.95 -100.20 -39.71
C ALA A 25 -20.48 -100.00 -38.29
N LYS A 26 -20.57 -101.06 -37.48
CA LYS A 26 -20.95 -100.95 -36.06
C LYS A 26 -19.95 -100.11 -35.26
N LYS A 27 -18.65 -100.40 -35.40
CA LYS A 27 -17.57 -99.61 -34.76
C LYS A 27 -17.62 -98.15 -35.17
N THR A 28 -17.79 -97.88 -36.46
CA THR A 28 -17.92 -96.51 -36.99
C THR A 28 -19.12 -95.80 -36.38
N ASN A 29 -20.28 -96.47 -36.30
CA ASN A 29 -21.48 -95.88 -35.70
C ASN A 29 -21.29 -95.59 -34.20
N GLN A 30 -20.63 -96.49 -33.45
CA GLN A 30 -20.29 -96.25 -32.05
C GLN A 30 -19.37 -95.03 -31.88
N ASN A 31 -18.33 -94.91 -32.71
CA ASN A 31 -17.43 -93.76 -32.71
C ASN A 31 -18.19 -92.45 -33.00
N VAL A 32 -19.08 -92.46 -34.00
CA VAL A 32 -19.93 -91.30 -34.33
C VAL A 32 -20.82 -90.90 -33.14
N GLN A 33 -21.43 -91.85 -32.43
CA GLN A 33 -22.25 -91.54 -31.25
C GLN A 33 -21.42 -90.97 -30.09
N SER A 34 -20.20 -91.48 -29.88
CA SER A 34 -19.28 -90.93 -28.88
C SER A 34 -18.91 -89.49 -29.22
N ILE A 35 -18.42 -89.25 -30.44
CA ILE A 35 -18.03 -87.91 -30.93
C ILE A 35 -19.20 -86.94 -30.81
N LYS A 36 -20.41 -87.34 -31.21
CA LYS A 36 -21.62 -86.53 -31.08
C LYS A 36 -21.91 -86.15 -29.63
N THR A 37 -21.74 -87.08 -28.70
CA THR A 37 -21.99 -86.86 -27.28
C THR A 37 -20.94 -85.91 -26.68
N ASP A 38 -19.67 -86.10 -27.04
CA ASP A 38 -18.56 -85.29 -26.54
C ASP A 38 -18.64 -83.86 -27.07
N LEU A 39 -18.87 -83.69 -28.38
CA LEU A 39 -19.08 -82.37 -28.99
C LEU A 39 -20.28 -81.65 -28.39
N LYS A 40 -21.39 -82.36 -28.12
CA LYS A 40 -22.56 -81.75 -27.48
C LYS A 40 -22.23 -81.22 -26.09
N LYS A 41 -21.51 -82.01 -25.28
CA LYS A 41 -21.07 -81.58 -23.94
C LYS A 41 -20.14 -80.38 -24.01
N GLU A 42 -19.17 -80.39 -24.92
CA GLU A 42 -18.22 -79.30 -25.09
C GLU A 42 -18.92 -78.00 -25.53
N ILE A 43 -19.84 -78.09 -26.49
CA ILE A 43 -20.65 -76.95 -26.94
C ILE A 43 -21.50 -76.40 -25.79
N ASP A 44 -22.16 -77.27 -25.02
CA ASP A 44 -23.00 -76.85 -23.89
C ASP A 44 -22.15 -76.19 -22.78
N ASN A 45 -20.96 -76.71 -22.50
CA ASN A 45 -20.02 -76.13 -21.55
C ASN A 45 -19.53 -74.75 -22.02
N ASN A 46 -19.04 -74.64 -23.25
CA ASN A 46 -18.56 -73.39 -23.83
C ASN A 46 -19.66 -72.33 -23.86
N LYS A 47 -20.89 -72.72 -24.21
CA LYS A 47 -22.07 -71.84 -24.20
C LYS A 47 -22.35 -71.30 -22.79
N ASN A 48 -22.26 -72.16 -21.77
CA ASN A 48 -22.49 -71.76 -20.38
C ASN A 48 -21.38 -70.84 -19.85
N GLU A 49 -20.12 -71.08 -20.21
CA GLU A 49 -19.00 -70.22 -19.86
C GLU A 49 -19.12 -68.84 -20.53
N LEU A 50 -19.38 -68.82 -21.83
CA LEU A 50 -19.61 -67.57 -22.57
C LEU A 50 -20.78 -66.77 -21.98
N LYS A 51 -21.88 -67.42 -21.60
CA LYS A 51 -23.00 -66.75 -20.95
C LYS A 51 -22.59 -66.10 -19.63
N LYS A 52 -21.82 -66.82 -18.79
CA LYS A 52 -21.30 -66.26 -17.52
C LYS A 52 -20.37 -65.07 -17.75
N GLU A 53 -19.51 -65.11 -18.76
CA GLU A 53 -18.60 -64.00 -19.07
C GLU A 53 -19.34 -62.78 -19.64
N ILE A 54 -20.38 -63.01 -20.46
CA ILE A 54 -21.29 -61.95 -20.93
C ILE A 54 -22.01 -61.31 -19.75
N ASP A 55 -22.57 -62.10 -18.82
CA ASP A 55 -23.27 -61.59 -17.64
C ASP A 55 -22.33 -60.75 -16.74
N LYS A 56 -21.10 -61.22 -16.51
CA LYS A 56 -20.07 -60.46 -15.78
C LYS A 56 -19.72 -59.15 -16.48
N THR A 57 -19.59 -59.18 -17.80
CA THR A 57 -19.30 -57.98 -18.60
C THR A 57 -20.43 -56.97 -18.52
N ASN A 58 -21.69 -57.42 -18.65
CA ASN A 58 -22.87 -56.57 -18.52
C ASN A 58 -22.92 -55.91 -17.14
N GLN A 59 -22.68 -56.66 -16.06
CA GLN A 59 -22.61 -56.08 -14.71
C GLN A 59 -21.50 -55.02 -14.56
N LYS A 60 -20.34 -55.20 -15.22
CA LYS A 60 -19.28 -54.19 -15.23
C LYS A 60 -19.71 -52.94 -15.99
N VAL A 61 -20.38 -53.10 -17.13
CA VAL A 61 -20.93 -52.00 -17.93
C VAL A 61 -21.96 -51.21 -17.13
N ASP A 62 -22.88 -51.89 -16.44
CA ASP A 62 -23.89 -51.22 -15.61
C ASP A 62 -23.26 -50.40 -14.48
N LYS A 63 -22.24 -50.94 -13.80
CA LYS A 63 -21.49 -50.21 -12.77
C LYS A 63 -20.75 -49.00 -13.33
N LEU A 64 -20.17 -49.11 -14.54
CA LEU A 64 -19.51 -48.00 -15.20
C LEU A 64 -20.52 -46.91 -15.59
N ASN A 65 -21.69 -47.28 -16.13
CA ASN A 65 -22.75 -46.34 -16.46
C ASN A 65 -23.22 -45.57 -15.22
N GLN A 66 -23.47 -46.26 -14.10
CA GLN A 66 -23.82 -45.61 -12.84
C GLN A 66 -22.74 -44.63 -12.36
N LYS A 67 -21.46 -45.01 -12.48
CA LYS A 67 -20.35 -44.12 -12.11
C LYS A 67 -20.29 -42.89 -13.01
N ILE A 68 -20.52 -43.05 -14.31
CA ILE A 68 -20.57 -41.95 -15.28
C ILE A 68 -21.72 -40.99 -14.93
N ASP A 69 -22.91 -41.51 -14.64
CA ASP A 69 -24.07 -40.68 -14.28
C ASP A 69 -23.83 -39.91 -12.98
N ASN A 70 -23.28 -40.56 -11.95
CA ASN A 70 -22.93 -39.91 -10.69
C ASN A 70 -21.90 -38.79 -10.90
N ASN A 71 -20.82 -39.08 -11.65
CA ASN A 71 -19.81 -38.08 -11.97
C ASN A 71 -20.40 -36.90 -12.74
N LYS A 72 -21.32 -37.14 -13.68
CA LYS A 72 -22.00 -36.09 -14.45
C LYS A 72 -22.83 -35.18 -13.54
N VAL A 73 -23.54 -35.76 -12.57
CA VAL A 73 -24.32 -34.99 -11.57
C VAL A 73 -23.41 -34.16 -10.67
N GLU A 74 -22.31 -34.74 -10.18
CA GLU A 74 -21.34 -34.02 -9.34
C GLU A 74 -20.68 -32.87 -10.09
N LEU A 75 -20.20 -33.12 -11.31
CA LEU A 75 -19.60 -32.08 -12.15
C LEU A 75 -20.58 -30.94 -12.43
N LYS A 76 -21.85 -31.25 -12.72
CA LYS A 76 -22.89 -30.22 -12.91
C LYS A 76 -23.07 -29.36 -11.65
N LYS A 77 -23.10 -29.98 -10.46
CA LYS A 77 -23.20 -29.24 -9.19
C LYS A 77 -21.98 -28.34 -8.94
N GLU A 78 -20.77 -28.81 -9.25
CA GLU A 78 -19.55 -28.00 -9.09
C GLU A 78 -19.48 -26.85 -10.09
N ILE A 79 -19.93 -27.06 -11.33
CA ILE A 79 -20.09 -26.00 -12.33
C ILE A 79 -21.10 -24.96 -11.83
N ASP A 80 -22.27 -25.37 -11.36
CA ASP A 80 -23.30 -24.46 -10.86
C ASP A 80 -22.79 -23.62 -9.66
N LYS A 81 -22.08 -24.24 -8.72
CA LYS A 81 -21.43 -23.53 -7.59
C LYS A 81 -20.39 -22.52 -8.09
N THR A 82 -19.62 -22.89 -9.10
CA THR A 82 -18.58 -22.02 -9.68
C THR A 82 -19.21 -20.81 -10.36
N ASN A 83 -20.25 -21.02 -11.18
CA ASN A 83 -21.00 -19.93 -11.81
C ASN A 83 -21.59 -18.97 -10.76
N GLN A 84 -22.18 -19.47 -9.68
CA GLN A 84 -22.67 -18.61 -8.60
C GLN A 84 -21.57 -17.79 -7.90
N LYS A 85 -20.34 -18.31 -7.82
CA LYS A 85 -19.20 -17.56 -7.28
C LYS A 85 -18.77 -16.47 -8.26
N VAL A 86 -18.73 -16.77 -9.56
CA VAL A 86 -18.43 -15.79 -10.62
C VAL A 86 -19.45 -14.66 -10.60
N ASP A 87 -20.76 -14.96 -10.61
CA ASP A 87 -21.82 -13.94 -10.54
C ASP A 87 -21.69 -13.02 -9.31
N LYS A 88 -21.26 -13.57 -8.17
CA LYS A 88 -21.03 -12.78 -6.95
C LYS A 88 -19.79 -11.89 -7.05
N LEU A 89 -18.75 -12.34 -7.75
CA LEU A 89 -17.54 -11.56 -7.98
C LEU A 89 -17.83 -10.42 -8.95
N ASP A 90 -18.54 -10.68 -10.06
CA ASP A 90 -18.91 -9.66 -11.04
C ASP A 90 -19.68 -8.51 -10.38
N ARG A 91 -20.69 -8.84 -9.57
CA ARG A 91 -21.44 -7.83 -8.79
C ARG A 91 -20.58 -7.05 -7.79
N LYS A 92 -19.50 -7.65 -7.28
CA LYS A 92 -18.56 -6.94 -6.39
C LYS A 92 -17.65 -6.00 -7.18
N VAL A 93 -17.21 -6.44 -8.36
CA VAL A 93 -16.42 -5.61 -9.28
C VAL A 93 -17.24 -4.39 -9.70
N ASP A 94 -18.48 -4.58 -10.17
CA ASP A 94 -19.38 -3.47 -10.55
C ASP A 94 -19.53 -2.43 -9.42
N LYS A 95 -19.72 -2.90 -8.17
CA LYS A 95 -19.83 -2.02 -6.99
C LYS A 95 -18.54 -1.29 -6.68
N LEU A 96 -17.39 -1.93 -6.86
CA LEU A 96 -16.09 -1.31 -6.65
C LEU A 96 -15.82 -0.27 -7.72
N ASP A 97 -16.13 -0.56 -8.98
CA ASP A 97 -15.98 0.39 -10.09
C ASP A 97 -16.84 1.64 -9.86
N GLN A 98 -18.11 1.46 -9.48
CA GLN A 98 -18.98 2.58 -9.11
C GLN A 98 -18.42 3.40 -7.94
N LYS A 99 -17.84 2.75 -6.92
CA LYS A 99 -17.23 3.44 -5.78
C LYS A 99 -15.98 4.22 -6.19
N VAL A 100 -15.16 3.65 -7.08
CA VAL A 100 -13.98 4.32 -7.63
C VAL A 100 -14.38 5.55 -8.43
N ASP A 101 -15.38 5.43 -9.30
CA ASP A 101 -15.90 6.54 -10.09
C ASP A 101 -16.46 7.67 -9.21
N ASN A 102 -17.27 7.31 -8.20
CA ASN A 102 -17.80 8.28 -7.24
C ASN A 102 -16.68 9.00 -6.47
N ASN A 103 -15.71 8.25 -5.95
CA ASN A 103 -14.55 8.82 -5.26
C ASN A 103 -13.75 9.75 -6.17
N LYS A 104 -13.57 9.40 -7.44
CA LYS A 104 -12.88 10.24 -8.43
C LYS A 104 -13.60 11.56 -8.65
N VAL A 105 -14.93 11.53 -8.74
CA VAL A 105 -15.76 12.74 -8.88
C VAL A 105 -15.68 13.61 -7.62
N GLU A 106 -15.77 13.01 -6.43
CA GLU A 106 -15.67 13.73 -5.15
C GLU A 106 -14.29 14.37 -4.98
N LEU A 107 -13.22 13.63 -5.22
CA LEU A 107 -11.85 14.16 -5.14
C LEU A 107 -11.63 15.29 -6.13
N LYS A 108 -12.14 15.18 -7.36
CA LYS A 108 -12.05 16.27 -8.34
C LYS A 108 -12.75 17.54 -7.83
N LYS A 109 -13.93 17.42 -7.25
CA LYS A 109 -14.65 18.57 -6.65
C LYS A 109 -13.89 19.19 -5.49
N GLU A 110 -13.28 18.40 -4.62
CA GLU A 110 -12.50 18.92 -3.48
C GLU A 110 -11.20 19.59 -3.94
N ILE A 111 -10.55 19.05 -4.98
CA ILE A 111 -9.40 19.69 -5.64
C ILE A 111 -9.82 21.04 -6.23
N ASP A 112 -10.92 21.09 -6.99
CA ASP A 112 -11.40 22.33 -7.61
C ASP A 112 -11.73 23.40 -6.55
N LYS A 113 -12.37 23.02 -5.43
CA LYS A 113 -12.61 23.92 -4.30
C LYS A 113 -11.32 24.43 -3.67
N THR A 114 -10.32 23.56 -3.54
CA THR A 114 -9.02 23.91 -2.96
C THR A 114 -8.28 24.89 -3.88
N ASN A 115 -8.25 24.64 -5.19
CA ASN A 115 -7.67 25.54 -6.18
C ASN A 115 -8.33 26.92 -6.11
N GLN A 116 -9.66 27.00 -6.05
CA GLN A 116 -10.36 28.29 -5.89
C GLN A 116 -10.00 29.04 -4.60
N LYS A 117 -9.68 28.32 -3.51
CA LYS A 117 -9.20 28.95 -2.27
C LYS A 117 -7.77 29.47 -2.42
N VAL A 118 -6.92 28.71 -3.12
CA VAL A 118 -5.55 29.12 -3.44
C VAL A 118 -5.56 30.38 -4.31
N ASP A 119 -6.34 30.39 -5.40
CA ASP A 119 -6.46 31.58 -6.27
C ASP A 119 -6.89 32.84 -5.49
N LYS A 120 -7.82 32.69 -4.53
CA LYS A 120 -8.25 33.79 -3.66
C LYS A 120 -7.17 34.26 -2.68
N LEU A 121 -6.32 33.35 -2.22
CA LEU A 121 -5.20 33.70 -1.35
C LEU A 121 -4.11 34.40 -2.15
N ASP A 122 -3.79 33.90 -3.34
CA ASP A 122 -2.83 34.52 -4.26
C ASP A 122 -3.23 35.96 -4.58
N GLN A 123 -4.51 36.20 -4.93
CA GLN A 123 -5.03 37.55 -5.16
C GLN A 123 -4.85 38.47 -3.93
N LYS A 124 -5.13 37.95 -2.72
CA LYS A 124 -4.96 38.75 -1.48
C LYS A 124 -3.49 39.07 -1.20
N VAL A 125 -2.58 38.16 -1.53
CA VAL A 125 -1.13 38.40 -1.42
C VAL A 125 -0.70 39.46 -2.41
N ASP A 126 -1.15 39.39 -3.66
CA ASP A 126 -0.86 40.40 -4.68
C ASP A 126 -1.39 41.78 -4.29
N ASP A 127 -2.64 41.86 -3.84
CA ASP A 127 -3.26 43.10 -3.35
C ASP A 127 -2.48 43.67 -2.14
N GLY A 128 -2.07 42.80 -1.20
CA GLY A 128 -1.27 43.17 -0.04
C GLY A 128 0.12 43.70 -0.43
N ASN A 129 0.79 43.05 -1.37
CA ASN A 129 2.08 43.48 -1.90
C ASN A 129 1.96 44.83 -2.60
N ALA A 130 0.93 45.03 -3.43
CA ALA A 130 0.67 46.30 -4.10
C ALA A 130 0.44 47.44 -3.08
N ALA A 131 -0.34 47.19 -2.03
CA ALA A 131 -0.59 48.16 -0.96
C ALA A 131 0.69 48.52 -0.18
N ILE A 132 1.54 47.52 0.11
CA ILE A 132 2.83 47.74 0.77
C ILE A 132 3.76 48.57 -0.11
N ASN A 133 3.88 48.23 -1.40
CA ASN A 133 4.72 48.97 -2.35
C ASN A 133 4.26 50.43 -2.46
N ALA A 134 2.96 50.68 -2.63
CA ALA A 134 2.42 52.04 -2.65
C ALA A 134 2.75 52.83 -1.37
N ARG A 135 2.71 52.17 -0.20
CA ARG A 135 3.11 52.78 1.07
C ARG A 135 4.61 53.07 1.12
N ILE A 136 5.45 52.15 0.64
CA ILE A 136 6.91 52.35 0.54
C ILE A 136 7.23 53.54 -0.37
N ASP A 137 6.58 53.65 -1.52
CA ASP A 137 6.79 54.75 -2.47
C ASP A 137 6.42 56.10 -1.83
N SER A 138 5.34 56.15 -1.05
CA SER A 138 4.94 57.37 -0.34
C SER A 138 6.00 57.88 0.66
N TYR A 139 6.84 57.00 1.22
CA TYR A 139 7.94 57.39 2.09
C TYR A 139 9.19 57.87 1.34
N HIS A 140 9.35 57.48 0.07
CA HIS A 140 10.50 57.85 -0.76
C HIS A 140 10.25 59.09 -1.64
N LEU A 141 9.04 59.63 -1.65
CA LEU A 141 8.63 60.77 -2.50
C LEU A 141 8.93 62.17 -1.94
N ASN A 142 9.67 62.30 -0.84
CA ASN A 142 10.14 63.61 -0.34
C ASN A 142 11.66 63.78 -0.58
N PRO A 143 12.09 64.22 -1.78
CA PRO A 143 13.49 64.52 -2.06
C PRO A 143 14.02 65.78 -1.33
N ASP A 144 13.15 66.56 -0.68
CA ASP A 144 13.49 67.82 0.00
C ASP A 144 13.51 67.73 1.55
N LEU A 145 13.46 66.52 2.14
CA LEU A 145 13.64 66.40 3.58
C LEU A 145 15.12 66.71 3.93
N PRO A 146 15.41 67.74 4.75
CA PRO A 146 16.76 67.98 5.23
C PRO A 146 17.26 66.74 5.99
N PRO A 147 18.56 66.42 5.92
CA PRO A 147 19.10 65.27 6.63
C PRO A 147 18.67 65.33 8.11
N PRO A 148 18.22 64.21 8.71
CA PRO A 148 17.82 64.21 10.10
C PRO A 148 18.95 64.80 10.96
N PRO A 149 18.64 65.67 11.94
CA PRO A 149 19.67 66.28 12.76
C PRO A 149 20.51 65.17 13.41
N PRO A 150 21.85 65.32 13.47
CA PRO A 150 22.72 64.31 14.08
C PRO A 150 22.23 64.04 15.51
N VAL A 151 21.95 62.77 15.81
CA VAL A 151 21.47 62.37 17.13
C VAL A 151 22.53 62.76 18.16
N GLN A 152 22.22 63.75 19.01
CA GLN A 152 23.14 64.20 20.04
C GLN A 152 23.39 63.05 21.02
N LYS A 153 24.65 62.64 21.17
CA LYS A 153 25.03 61.60 22.14
C LYS A 153 24.87 62.16 23.55
N LEU A 154 24.10 61.47 24.39
CA LEU A 154 23.90 61.80 25.80
C LEU A 154 25.05 61.29 26.69
N TYR A 155 26.04 60.62 26.09
CA TYR A 155 27.24 60.12 26.75
C TYR A 155 28.49 60.48 25.93
N LYS A 156 29.66 60.38 26.57
CA LYS A 156 30.97 60.41 25.92
C LYS A 156 31.61 59.04 26.04
N LEU A 157 32.09 58.47 24.93
CA LEU A 157 32.87 57.24 24.95
C LEU A 157 34.34 57.59 25.15
N MET A 158 34.91 57.19 26.28
CA MET A 158 36.32 57.37 26.61
C MET A 158 36.99 56.00 26.73
N LYS A 159 37.75 55.62 25.69
CA LYS A 159 38.30 54.26 25.53
C LYS A 159 37.18 53.20 25.58
N ASN A 160 37.05 52.48 26.68
CA ASN A 160 36.05 51.45 26.94
C ASN A 160 35.02 51.88 28.00
N ILE A 161 34.97 53.16 28.38
CA ILE A 161 34.06 53.69 29.39
C ILE A 161 33.02 54.58 28.71
N VAL A 162 31.75 54.30 28.97
CA VAL A 162 30.64 55.15 28.58
C VAL A 162 30.35 56.09 29.74
N LEU A 163 30.74 57.37 29.63
CA LEU A 163 30.55 58.37 30.68
C LEU A 163 29.35 59.26 30.36
N SER A 164 28.43 59.39 31.31
CA SER A 164 27.33 60.35 31.25
C SER A 164 27.30 61.24 32.48
N HIS A 165 27.21 62.55 32.26
CA HIS A 165 27.03 63.56 33.29
C HIS A 165 25.55 63.85 33.47
N ILE A 166 25.04 63.60 34.67
CA ILE A 166 23.62 63.75 35.03
C ILE A 166 23.51 64.92 36.00
N ASP A 167 23.13 66.06 35.44
CA ASP A 167 22.88 67.30 36.17
C ASP A 167 21.41 67.40 36.69
N THR A 168 21.09 68.50 37.36
CA THR A 168 19.77 68.73 37.98
C THR A 168 18.60 68.80 36.98
N SER A 169 18.87 69.12 35.71
CA SER A 169 17.87 69.20 34.63
C SER A 169 17.38 67.83 34.14
N TRP A 170 18.06 66.74 34.51
CA TRP A 170 17.69 65.41 34.04
C TRP A 170 16.42 64.91 34.72
N ASN A 171 15.48 64.48 33.87
CA ASN A 171 14.25 63.80 34.24
C ASN A 171 14.29 62.33 33.79
N GLN A 172 13.28 61.56 34.16
CA GLN A 172 13.22 60.13 33.84
C GLN A 172 13.23 59.86 32.33
N HIS A 173 12.59 60.72 31.54
CA HIS A 173 12.57 60.57 30.08
C HIS A 173 13.95 60.75 29.45
N LYS A 174 14.73 61.74 29.89
CA LYS A 174 16.10 61.97 29.40
C LYS A 174 17.03 60.81 29.79
N LEU A 175 16.84 60.25 30.99
CA LEU A 175 17.57 59.07 31.44
C LEU A 175 17.19 57.83 30.60
N GLU A 176 15.91 57.65 30.28
CA GLU A 176 15.44 56.57 29.39
C GLU A 176 16.05 56.69 27.98
N LEU A 177 16.11 57.91 27.43
CA LEU A 177 16.74 58.15 26.13
C LEU A 177 18.24 57.80 26.15
N LEU A 178 18.96 58.19 27.22
CA LEU A 178 20.37 57.80 27.38
C LEU A 178 20.52 56.27 27.37
N ILE A 179 19.71 55.56 28.16
CA ILE A 179 19.78 54.10 28.24
C ILE A 179 19.45 53.45 26.90
N LYS A 180 18.40 53.90 26.21
CA LYS A 180 18.06 53.41 24.86
C LYS A 180 19.21 53.62 23.87
N GLN A 181 19.86 54.79 23.93
CA GLN A 181 21.00 55.09 23.09
C GLN A 181 22.18 54.16 23.39
N ILE A 182 22.46 53.87 24.66
CA ILE A 182 23.49 52.90 25.08
C ILE A 182 23.16 51.51 24.51
N TYR A 183 21.94 50.99 24.70
CA TYR A 183 21.59 49.67 24.16
C TYR A 183 21.64 49.64 22.63
N GLN A 184 21.17 50.67 21.93
CA GLN A 184 21.23 50.71 20.46
C GLN A 184 22.67 50.71 19.95
N ASP A 185 23.53 51.53 20.53
CA ASP A 185 24.91 51.68 20.08
C ASP A 185 25.79 50.49 20.46
N PHE A 186 25.48 49.82 21.58
CA PHE A 186 26.35 48.84 22.19
C PHE A 186 25.77 47.42 22.29
N SER A 187 24.51 47.18 21.92
CA SER A 187 23.88 45.84 21.95
C SER A 187 24.64 44.80 21.12
N HIS A 188 25.22 45.22 19.99
CA HIS A 188 25.97 44.34 19.09
C HIS A 188 27.45 44.15 19.49
N LEU A 189 27.94 44.85 20.52
CA LEU A 189 29.34 44.78 20.95
C LEU A 189 29.51 43.67 21.99
N LYS A 190 30.43 42.73 21.72
CA LYS A 190 30.78 41.64 22.66
C LYS A 190 31.13 42.24 24.04
N LYS A 191 30.68 41.60 25.14
CA LYS A 191 30.83 42.02 26.57
C LYS A 191 32.21 42.57 26.99
N ASN A 192 33.25 42.33 26.19
CA ASN A 192 34.64 42.69 26.49
C ASN A 192 35.07 44.05 25.88
N LYS A 193 34.18 44.78 25.17
CA LYS A 193 34.52 46.09 24.56
C LYS A 193 34.14 47.31 25.40
N ILE A 194 33.21 47.16 26.35
CA ILE A 194 32.87 48.19 27.32
C ILE A 194 33.28 47.66 28.69
N GLY A 195 34.15 48.39 29.38
CA GLY A 195 34.57 48.05 30.74
C GLY A 195 33.45 48.30 31.73
N TYR A 196 32.89 49.51 31.72
CA TYR A 196 31.73 49.89 32.54
C TYR A 196 31.06 51.17 32.02
N VAL A 197 29.83 51.41 32.47
CA VAL A 197 29.10 52.66 32.29
C VAL A 197 29.26 53.52 33.54
N GLN A 198 29.76 54.73 33.40
CA GLN A 198 29.93 55.66 34.51
C GLN A 198 28.86 56.74 34.45
N PHE A 199 28.08 56.84 35.52
CA PHE A 199 27.11 57.90 35.72
C PHE A 199 27.67 58.87 36.75
N ARG A 200 28.16 60.02 36.29
CA ARG A 200 28.55 61.11 37.17
C ARG A 200 27.32 61.94 37.48
N VAL A 201 26.87 61.94 38.72
CA VAL A 201 25.55 62.46 39.09
C VAL A 201 25.70 63.51 40.18
N VAL A 202 24.96 64.61 40.06
CA VAL A 202 24.88 65.62 41.11
C VAL A 202 24.23 65.04 42.39
N PRO A 203 24.65 65.43 43.62
CA PRO A 203 24.23 64.78 44.86
C PRO A 203 22.71 64.65 45.04
N ASN A 204 21.94 65.67 44.64
CA ASN A 204 20.48 65.68 44.76
C ASN A 204 19.74 64.76 43.76
N LYS A 205 20.45 64.16 42.80
CA LYS A 205 19.90 63.21 41.81
C LYS A 205 20.42 61.79 41.97
N MET A 206 21.33 61.54 42.91
CA MET A 206 21.93 60.22 43.16
C MET A 206 20.88 59.13 43.39
N GLU A 207 19.96 59.35 44.33
CA GLU A 207 18.91 58.38 44.67
C GLU A 207 17.94 58.15 43.49
N PHE A 208 17.66 59.22 42.74
CA PHE A 208 16.81 59.16 41.54
C PHE A 208 17.42 58.27 40.45
N VAL A 209 18.70 58.45 40.13
CA VAL A 209 19.39 57.64 39.12
C VAL A 209 19.53 56.20 39.60
N LYS A 210 19.93 56.00 40.86
CA LYS A 210 20.09 54.67 41.44
C LYS A 210 18.80 53.86 41.37
N LYS A 211 17.68 54.44 41.84
CA LYS A 211 16.37 53.79 41.80
C LYS A 211 15.94 53.45 40.37
N TYR A 212 16.21 54.32 39.41
CA TYR A 212 15.87 54.07 38.00
C TYR A 212 16.66 52.88 37.44
N LEU A 213 17.99 52.86 37.62
CA LEU A 213 18.87 51.78 37.13
C LEU A 213 18.55 50.42 37.78
N GLU A 214 18.15 50.43 39.05
CA GLU A 214 17.67 49.23 39.74
C GLU A 214 16.34 48.73 39.16
N THR A 215 15.41 49.65 38.84
CA THR A 215 14.09 49.33 38.28
C THR A 215 14.20 48.65 36.91
N ILE A 216 15.13 49.11 36.06
CA ILE A 216 15.37 48.51 34.74
C ILE A 216 16.36 47.33 34.78
N GLU A 217 16.82 46.94 35.97
CA GLU A 217 17.81 45.88 36.19
C GLU A 217 19.10 46.04 35.38
N PHE A 218 19.56 47.28 35.16
CA PHE A 218 20.66 47.63 34.23
C PHE A 218 21.95 46.82 34.47
N ARG A 219 22.22 46.46 35.73
CA ARG A 219 23.35 45.61 36.17
C ARG A 219 23.40 44.21 35.52
N LYS A 220 22.30 43.69 34.98
CA LYS A 220 22.27 42.40 34.28
C LYS A 220 23.06 42.45 32.96
N ASP A 221 23.04 43.61 32.30
CA ASP A 221 23.59 43.78 30.96
C ASP A 221 24.93 44.53 30.99
N TYR A 222 25.07 45.52 31.87
CA TYR A 222 26.27 46.35 31.97
C TYR A 222 26.75 46.50 33.42
N GLN A 223 28.06 46.38 33.61
CA GLN A 223 28.69 46.87 34.85
C GLN A 223 28.64 48.40 34.86
N TYR A 224 28.23 49.01 35.98
CA TYR A 224 28.15 50.46 36.10
C TYR A 224 28.64 50.97 37.45
N PHE A 225 29.03 52.25 37.46
CA PHE A 225 29.39 53.00 38.67
C PHE A 225 28.63 54.32 38.68
N ILE A 226 28.18 54.73 39.87
CA ILE A 226 27.59 56.04 40.11
C ILE A 226 28.53 56.80 41.03
N ASP A 227 29.11 57.89 40.56
CA ASP A 227 29.98 58.77 41.33
C ASP A 227 29.39 60.18 41.44
N ASN A 228 29.72 60.87 42.54
CA ASN A 228 29.31 62.26 42.71
C ASN A 228 30.12 63.15 41.79
N GLU A 229 29.45 64.08 41.12
CA GLU A 229 30.12 65.23 40.52
C GLU A 229 30.66 66.12 41.64
N ILE A 230 31.96 66.03 41.93
CA ILE A 230 32.65 66.98 42.79
C ILE A 230 33.12 68.10 41.86
N ASP A 231 32.66 69.32 42.11
CA ASP A 231 33.10 70.52 41.39
C ASP A 231 34.63 70.65 41.54
N GLU A 232 35.35 70.46 40.42
CA GLU A 232 36.65 71.11 40.15
C GLU A 232 36.44 72.17 39.09
#